data_AF-A0A7J9DIP5-F1
#
_entry.id   AF-A0A7J9DIP5-F1
#
_cell.length_a   1.000
_cell.length_b   1.000
_cell.length_c   1.000
_cell.angle_alpha   90.00
_cell.angle_beta   90.00
_cell.angle_gamma   90.00
#
_symmetry.space_group_name_H-M   'P 1'
#
loop_
_entity.id
_entity.type
_entity.pdbx_description
1 polymer ?
#
loop_
_entity_poly.entity_id
_entity_poly.type
_entity_poly.pdbx_seq_one_letter_code
_entity_poly.pdbx_strand_id
1 'polypeptide(L)'
;MTRMQEMSLDYHFTVEQEVGSSTYSFFGFNGTAGVWRISALNEAGGWKDRTTVEDMDLAVRASLKGWKFLYLGSLKVKNELPSTLKAYRYQQHRWSCGPANLFRKMVMEIIKNKKVSTWKKVHVIYSFFVVRKLVAHIVTFIFYCVVLPATVLVPEVEVPKWGAVYIPSIITILNAVGTPRSFHLLVFWILFENVMSLHRTKATFIGLLEAGRVNEWIVTEKLGDAHKSKAAAKAPRKPRFRFGERLHVLELCVGAYLFFCGCYDVMFGKNHYFIYLFAQAIAFFIMGFGYVGTIVSNS
;
A
#
# COMPACT_ATOMS: atom_id res chain seq x y z
N MET A 1 5.28 -1.78 13.65
CA MET A 1 5.24 -1.53 12.20
C MET A 1 5.16 -2.83 11.40
N THR A 2 6.13 -3.73 11.48
CA THR A 2 6.14 -5.00 10.71
C THR A 2 4.89 -5.86 10.92
N ARG A 3 4.38 -5.97 12.15
CA ARG A 3 3.08 -6.63 12.41
C ARG A 3 1.88 -5.96 11.72
N MET A 4 1.88 -4.63 11.61
CA MET A 4 0.82 -3.91 10.87
C MET A 4 0.95 -4.14 9.36
N GLN A 5 2.18 -4.29 8.84
CA GLN A 5 2.40 -4.66 7.44
C GLN A 5 1.96 -6.11 7.16
N GLU A 6 2.25 -7.03 8.07
CA GLU A 6 1.78 -8.42 8.04
C GLU A 6 0.25 -8.48 7.93
N MET A 7 -0.49 -7.70 8.74
CA MET A 7 -1.96 -7.62 8.64
C MET A 7 -2.45 -7.27 7.22
N SER A 8 -1.83 -6.28 6.56
CA SER A 8 -2.19 -5.88 5.20
C SER A 8 -1.79 -6.92 4.15
N LEU A 9 -0.64 -7.58 4.33
CA LEU A 9 -0.10 -8.55 3.38
C LEU A 9 -0.80 -9.91 3.46
N ASP A 10 -1.16 -10.37 4.66
CA ASP A 10 -1.81 -11.66 4.83
C ASP A 10 -3.15 -11.69 4.10
N TYR A 11 -3.99 -10.65 4.26
CA TYR A 11 -5.22 -10.54 3.46
C TYR A 11 -4.93 -10.52 1.94
N HIS A 12 -3.91 -9.78 1.52
CA HIS A 12 -3.50 -9.73 0.11
C HIS A 12 -3.11 -11.12 -0.44
N PHE A 13 -2.43 -11.95 0.34
CA PHE A 13 -2.04 -13.28 -0.11
C PHE A 13 -3.18 -14.31 0.04
N THR A 14 -3.77 -14.42 1.22
CA THR A 14 -4.71 -15.51 1.53
C THR A 14 -6.10 -15.33 0.93
N VAL A 15 -6.53 -14.09 0.70
CA VAL A 15 -7.86 -13.81 0.14
C VAL A 15 -7.72 -13.34 -1.30
N GLU A 16 -6.96 -12.27 -1.49
CA GLU A 16 -6.94 -11.58 -2.78
C GLU A 16 -6.30 -12.40 -3.91
N GLN A 17 -5.17 -13.06 -3.66
CA GLN A 17 -4.51 -13.90 -4.68
C GLN A 17 -5.23 -15.24 -4.86
N GLU A 18 -5.71 -15.85 -3.77
CA GLU A 18 -6.49 -17.09 -3.80
C GLU A 18 -7.76 -16.90 -4.66
N VAL A 19 -8.56 -15.87 -4.39
CA VAL A 19 -9.79 -15.56 -5.17
C VAL A 19 -9.45 -15.20 -6.62
N GLY A 20 -8.37 -14.44 -6.85
CA GLY A 20 -7.92 -14.13 -8.20
C GLY A 20 -7.56 -15.39 -9.01
N SER A 21 -6.83 -16.31 -8.38
CA SER A 21 -6.48 -17.62 -8.92
C SER A 21 -7.72 -18.47 -9.22
N SER A 22 -8.62 -18.65 -8.24
CA SER A 22 -9.78 -19.55 -8.37
C SER A 22 -10.82 -19.03 -9.36
N THR A 23 -11.12 -17.73 -9.32
CA THR A 23 -12.26 -17.15 -10.07
C THR A 23 -11.84 -16.66 -11.45
N TYR A 24 -10.62 -16.13 -11.58
CA TYR A 24 -10.17 -15.50 -12.82
C TYR A 24 -8.93 -16.16 -13.41
N SER A 25 -8.32 -17.16 -12.75
CA SER A 25 -7.02 -17.72 -13.13
C SER A 25 -5.94 -16.64 -13.29
N PHE A 26 -5.98 -15.60 -12.43
CA PHE A 26 -5.02 -14.50 -12.46
C PHE A 26 -4.89 -13.80 -11.11
N PHE A 27 -3.65 -13.50 -10.77
CA PHE A 27 -3.28 -12.52 -9.76
C PHE A 27 -1.99 -11.83 -10.23
N GLY A 28 -1.72 -10.64 -9.69
CA GLY A 28 -0.46 -9.95 -9.94
C GLY A 28 0.69 -10.73 -9.29
N PHE A 29 1.73 -11.05 -10.05
CA PHE A 29 2.92 -11.68 -9.50
C PHE A 29 3.74 -10.66 -8.69
N ASN A 30 4.13 -11.04 -7.47
CA ASN A 30 4.80 -10.15 -6.51
C ASN A 30 6.34 -10.31 -6.52
N GLY A 31 6.90 -10.80 -7.62
CA GLY A 31 8.34 -10.85 -7.87
C GLY A 31 9.12 -11.96 -7.16
N THR A 32 8.50 -12.68 -6.23
CA THR A 32 9.15 -13.76 -5.46
C THR A 32 8.17 -14.91 -5.20
N ALA A 33 8.69 -16.05 -4.70
CA ALA A 33 7.90 -17.21 -4.28
C ALA A 33 6.92 -17.74 -5.36
N GLY A 34 7.31 -17.70 -6.63
CA GLY A 34 6.54 -18.26 -7.73
C GLY A 34 7.43 -18.99 -8.74
N VAL A 35 6.81 -19.91 -9.49
CA VAL A 35 7.46 -20.71 -10.52
C VAL A 35 6.81 -20.39 -11.86
N TRP A 36 7.64 -20.15 -12.86
CA TRP A 36 7.20 -19.84 -14.22
C TRP A 36 7.52 -21.00 -15.15
N ARG A 37 6.56 -21.37 -16.01
CA ARG A 37 6.86 -22.19 -17.17
C ARG A 37 7.70 -21.35 -18.13
N ILE A 38 8.81 -21.92 -18.61
CA ILE A 38 9.70 -21.24 -19.56
C ILE A 38 8.94 -20.81 -20.82
N SER A 39 8.04 -21.66 -21.32
CA SER A 39 7.16 -21.33 -22.44
C SER A 39 6.29 -20.09 -22.19
N ALA A 40 5.74 -19.94 -20.98
CA ALA A 40 4.92 -18.79 -20.62
C ALA A 40 5.73 -17.49 -20.60
N LEU A 41 6.95 -17.56 -20.07
CA LEU A 41 7.87 -16.42 -20.07
C LEU A 41 8.23 -16.01 -21.50
N ASN A 42 8.57 -16.98 -22.35
CA ASN A 42 8.94 -16.72 -23.75
C ASN A 42 7.78 -16.15 -24.55
N GLU A 43 6.57 -16.72 -24.43
CA GLU A 43 5.37 -16.24 -25.13
C GLU A 43 4.92 -14.85 -24.67
N ALA A 44 5.15 -14.52 -23.38
CA ALA A 44 4.87 -13.19 -22.85
C ALA A 44 5.90 -12.15 -23.32
N GLY A 45 7.04 -12.57 -23.87
CA GLY A 45 8.14 -11.71 -24.32
C GLY A 45 9.11 -11.33 -23.19
N GLY A 46 9.28 -12.21 -22.20
CA GLY A 46 10.27 -12.07 -21.13
C GLY A 46 10.01 -10.94 -20.15
N TRP A 47 11.05 -10.57 -19.41
CA TRP A 47 11.06 -9.43 -18.48
C TRP A 47 11.22 -8.12 -19.25
N LYS A 48 10.46 -7.10 -18.88
CA LYS A 48 10.56 -5.76 -19.47
C LYS A 48 10.78 -4.74 -18.37
N ASP A 49 11.71 -3.83 -18.59
CA ASP A 49 12.14 -2.79 -17.66
C ASP A 49 11.32 -1.49 -17.75
N ARG A 50 10.22 -1.50 -18.52
CA ARG A 50 9.38 -0.31 -18.78
C ARG A 50 8.75 0.33 -17.54
N THR A 51 8.71 -0.38 -16.41
CA THR A 51 8.15 0.07 -15.12
C THR A 51 8.88 -0.62 -13.97
N THR A 52 8.81 -0.04 -12.77
CA THR A 52 9.33 -0.61 -11.50
C THR A 52 8.52 -1.80 -10.95
N VAL A 53 7.72 -2.44 -11.79
CA VAL A 53 6.88 -3.61 -11.48
C VAL A 53 6.90 -4.58 -12.66
N GLU A 54 8.11 -4.94 -13.08
CA GLU A 54 8.39 -5.86 -14.18
C GLU A 54 7.71 -7.24 -14.01
N ASP A 55 7.55 -7.66 -12.75
CA ASP A 55 6.84 -8.85 -12.31
C ASP A 55 5.34 -8.80 -12.60
N MET A 56 4.70 -7.70 -12.23
CA MET A 56 3.29 -7.46 -12.51
C MET A 56 3.05 -7.30 -14.01
N ASP A 57 3.95 -6.61 -14.72
CA ASP A 57 3.87 -6.48 -16.16
C ASP A 57 3.90 -7.85 -16.86
N LEU A 58 4.87 -8.69 -16.48
CA LEU A 58 4.95 -10.06 -16.97
C LEU A 58 3.68 -10.84 -16.67
N ALA A 59 3.13 -10.70 -15.46
CA ALA A 59 1.89 -11.36 -15.07
C ALA A 59 0.70 -10.98 -15.96
N VAL A 60 0.53 -9.68 -16.21
CA VAL A 60 -0.54 -9.17 -17.07
C VAL A 60 -0.34 -9.67 -18.50
N ARG A 61 0.88 -9.57 -19.05
CA ARG A 61 1.17 -10.04 -20.43
C ARG A 61 0.94 -11.53 -20.60
N ALA A 62 1.40 -12.37 -19.66
CA ALA A 62 1.16 -13.81 -19.70
C ALA A 62 -0.33 -14.14 -19.61
N SER A 63 -1.07 -13.45 -18.74
CA SER A 63 -2.53 -13.57 -18.65
C SER A 63 -3.23 -13.18 -19.96
N LEU A 64 -2.78 -12.11 -20.64
CA LEU A 64 -3.26 -11.71 -21.97
C LEU A 64 -2.87 -12.70 -23.08
N LYS A 65 -1.92 -13.59 -22.82
CA LYS A 65 -1.59 -14.73 -23.67
C LYS A 65 -2.39 -15.99 -23.33
N GLY A 66 -3.31 -15.92 -22.36
CA GLY A 66 -4.17 -17.04 -21.95
C GLY A 66 -3.56 -17.97 -20.89
N TRP A 67 -2.38 -17.63 -20.35
CA TRP A 67 -1.79 -18.39 -19.26
C TRP A 67 -2.61 -18.25 -17.97
N LYS A 68 -2.73 -19.35 -17.25
CA LYS A 68 -3.48 -19.44 -15.99
C LYS A 68 -2.53 -19.42 -14.81
N PHE A 69 -2.89 -18.64 -13.81
CA PHE A 69 -2.13 -18.49 -12.57
C PHE A 69 -2.81 -19.33 -11.49
N LEU A 70 -2.02 -20.16 -10.81
CA LEU A 70 -2.45 -20.98 -9.69
C LEU A 70 -1.73 -20.49 -8.43
N TYR A 71 -2.50 -20.05 -7.44
CA TYR A 71 -2.02 -19.73 -6.11
C TYR A 71 -2.11 -20.98 -5.23
N LEU A 72 -1.07 -21.25 -4.43
CA LEU A 72 -0.99 -22.43 -3.56
C LEU A 72 -0.78 -21.98 -2.11
N GLY A 73 -1.87 -21.70 -1.39
CA GLY A 73 -1.81 -21.23 0.00
C GLY A 73 -1.21 -22.23 1.01
N SER A 74 -1.08 -23.51 0.63
CA SER A 74 -0.44 -24.55 1.44
C SER A 74 1.09 -24.46 1.44
N LEU A 75 1.70 -23.83 0.43
CA LEU A 75 3.15 -23.68 0.31
C LEU A 75 3.56 -22.28 0.74
N LYS A 76 4.35 -22.20 1.82
CA LYS A 76 4.71 -20.93 2.46
C LYS A 76 6.21 -20.72 2.44
N VAL A 77 6.63 -19.49 2.12
CA VAL A 77 8.04 -19.06 2.16
C VAL A 77 8.17 -17.92 3.16
N LYS A 78 9.21 -17.98 3.99
CA LYS A 78 9.52 -16.89 4.93
C LYS A 78 10.01 -15.67 4.15
N ASN A 79 9.43 -14.51 4.44
CA ASN A 79 9.82 -13.24 3.85
C ASN A 79 10.22 -12.24 4.93
N GLU A 80 11.12 -11.34 4.58
CA GLU A 80 11.54 -10.24 5.43
C GLU A 80 10.79 -8.97 5.05
N LEU A 81 10.22 -8.32 6.07
CA LEU A 81 9.53 -7.04 5.93
C LEU A 81 10.47 -5.86 6.24
N PRO A 82 10.26 -4.69 5.61
CA PRO A 82 11.04 -3.50 5.94
C PRO A 82 10.92 -3.15 7.42
N SER A 83 12.07 -3.10 8.10
CA SER A 83 12.15 -2.80 9.53
C SER A 83 12.17 -1.29 9.83
N THR A 84 12.67 -0.47 8.89
CA THR A 84 12.72 1.00 9.01
C THR A 84 11.56 1.66 8.27
N LEU A 85 11.07 2.79 8.79
CA LEU A 85 10.02 3.56 8.13
C LEU A 85 10.45 4.07 6.75
N LYS A 86 11.72 4.49 6.60
CA LYS A 86 12.28 4.95 5.33
C LYS A 86 12.20 3.86 4.25
N ALA A 87 12.69 2.65 4.56
CA ALA A 87 12.62 1.52 3.63
C ALA A 87 11.17 1.14 3.28
N TYR A 88 10.29 1.14 4.29
CA TYR A 88 8.88 0.88 4.07
C TYR A 88 8.22 1.89 3.12
N ARG A 89 8.49 3.20 3.29
CA ARG A 89 7.94 4.23 2.42
C ARG A 89 8.39 4.09 0.97
N TYR A 90 9.65 3.76 0.73
CA TYR A 90 10.13 3.51 -0.63
C TYR A 90 9.47 2.29 -1.25
N GLN A 91 9.30 1.22 -0.48
CA GLN A 91 8.56 0.04 -0.94
C GLN A 91 7.11 0.41 -1.32
N GLN A 92 6.40 1.12 -0.44
CA GLN A 92 5.02 1.53 -0.67
C GLN A 92 4.88 2.50 -1.86
N HIS A 93 5.84 3.42 -2.01
CA HIS A 93 5.88 4.30 -3.18
C HIS A 93 5.96 3.49 -4.47
N ARG A 94 6.89 2.53 -4.56
CA ARG A 94 7.02 1.67 -5.75
C ARG A 94 5.79 0.81 -5.99
N TRP A 95 5.22 0.23 -4.94
CA TRP A 95 4.05 -0.65 -5.02
C TRP A 95 2.76 0.08 -5.39
N SER A 96 2.71 1.40 -5.29
CA SER A 96 1.57 2.22 -5.76
C SER A 96 1.86 2.95 -7.07
N CYS A 97 3.06 3.52 -7.22
CA CYS A 97 3.49 4.23 -8.44
C CYS A 97 3.67 3.28 -9.63
N GLY A 98 4.32 2.14 -9.42
CA GLY A 98 4.60 1.15 -10.46
C GLY A 98 3.34 0.65 -11.14
N PRO A 99 2.34 0.12 -10.40
CA PRO A 99 1.09 -0.36 -11.00
C PRO A 99 0.28 0.74 -11.70
N ALA A 100 0.32 1.97 -11.20
CA ALA A 100 -0.34 3.11 -11.82
C ALA A 100 0.27 3.47 -13.19
N ASN A 101 1.60 3.53 -13.26
CA ASN A 101 2.34 3.72 -14.51
C ASN A 101 2.10 2.54 -15.48
N LEU A 102 2.14 1.31 -14.96
CA LEU A 102 1.87 0.11 -15.75
C LEU A 102 0.47 0.13 -16.35
N PHE A 103 -0.55 0.51 -15.57
CA PHE A 103 -1.93 0.61 -16.05
C PHE A 103 -2.02 1.55 -17.26
N ARG A 104 -1.45 2.76 -17.14
CA ARG A 104 -1.42 3.74 -18.23
C ARG A 104 -0.80 3.17 -19.50
N LYS A 105 0.32 2.44 -19.38
CA LYS A 105 1.01 1.84 -20.53
C LYS A 105 0.27 0.63 -21.11
N MET A 106 -0.42 -0.14 -20.28
CA MET A 106 -1.02 -1.43 -20.66
C MET A 106 -2.50 -1.37 -21.03
N VAL A 107 -3.23 -0.33 -20.63
CA VAL A 107 -4.70 -0.29 -20.77
C VAL A 107 -5.14 -0.50 -22.23
N MET A 108 -4.46 0.14 -23.18
CA MET A 108 -4.77 -0.03 -24.61
C MET A 108 -4.38 -1.41 -25.14
N GLU A 109 -3.27 -1.99 -24.65
CA GLU A 109 -2.87 -3.36 -24.99
C GLU A 109 -3.91 -4.38 -24.49
N ILE A 110 -4.45 -4.18 -23.27
CA ILE A 110 -5.49 -5.04 -22.68
C ILE A 110 -6.79 -4.95 -23.49
N ILE A 111 -7.24 -3.73 -23.82
CA ILE A 111 -8.49 -3.50 -24.57
C ILE A 111 -8.42 -4.17 -25.95
N LYS A 112 -7.33 -3.93 -26.69
CA LYS A 112 -7.14 -4.41 -28.07
C LYS A 112 -6.83 -5.91 -28.17
N ASN A 113 -6.51 -6.58 -27.06
CA ASN A 113 -6.17 -8.00 -27.07
C ASN A 113 -7.34 -8.86 -27.58
N LYS A 114 -7.12 -9.71 -28.58
CA LYS A 114 -8.19 -10.59 -29.13
C LYS A 114 -8.16 -12.03 -28.58
N LYS A 115 -7.15 -12.38 -27.78
CA LYS A 115 -6.91 -13.75 -27.32
C LYS A 115 -7.70 -14.10 -26.05
N VAL A 116 -7.98 -13.11 -25.19
CA VAL A 116 -8.73 -13.32 -23.94
C VAL A 116 -10.16 -12.79 -24.03
N SER A 117 -11.05 -13.37 -23.21
CA SER A 117 -12.46 -12.97 -23.14
C SER A 117 -12.64 -11.53 -22.66
N THR A 118 -13.74 -10.91 -23.05
CA THR A 118 -14.11 -9.56 -22.59
C THR A 118 -14.21 -9.49 -21.07
N TRP A 119 -14.75 -10.53 -20.43
CA TRP A 119 -14.85 -10.60 -18.97
C TRP A 119 -13.48 -10.55 -18.27
N LYS A 120 -12.49 -11.26 -18.82
CA LYS A 120 -11.12 -11.21 -18.32
C LYS A 120 -10.54 -9.80 -18.42
N LYS A 121 -10.79 -9.09 -19.53
CA LYS A 121 -10.34 -7.70 -19.71
C LYS A 121 -11.00 -6.77 -18.69
N VAL A 122 -12.31 -6.90 -18.48
CA VAL A 122 -13.05 -6.13 -17.48
C VAL A 122 -12.46 -6.38 -16.10
N HIS A 123 -12.23 -7.63 -15.72
CA HIS A 123 -11.60 -7.95 -14.43
C HIS A 123 -10.21 -7.30 -14.29
N VAL A 124 -9.33 -7.43 -15.29
CA VAL A 124 -7.97 -6.87 -15.22
C VAL A 124 -7.99 -5.35 -15.17
N ILE A 125 -8.82 -4.69 -15.98
CA ILE A 125 -8.90 -3.21 -16.02
C ILE A 125 -9.60 -2.69 -14.77
N TYR A 126 -10.84 -3.12 -14.53
CA TYR A 126 -11.69 -2.56 -13.49
C TYR A 126 -11.28 -3.05 -12.10
N SER A 127 -11.34 -4.36 -11.84
CA SER A 127 -11.10 -4.88 -10.49
C SER A 127 -9.63 -4.82 -10.10
N PHE A 128 -8.73 -5.31 -10.96
CA PHE A 128 -7.31 -5.43 -10.63
C PHE A 128 -6.57 -4.08 -10.67
N PHE A 129 -6.68 -3.29 -11.76
CA PHE A 129 -6.00 -2.00 -11.83
C PHE A 129 -6.81 -0.87 -11.18
N VAL A 130 -8.00 -0.55 -11.69
CA VAL A 130 -8.74 0.66 -11.28
C VAL A 130 -9.14 0.60 -9.81
N VAL A 131 -9.92 -0.40 -9.39
CA VAL A 131 -10.42 -0.48 -8.02
C VAL A 131 -9.27 -0.68 -7.04
N ARG A 132 -8.43 -1.70 -7.26
CA ARG A 132 -7.46 -2.12 -6.25
C ARG A 132 -6.17 -1.30 -6.21
N LYS A 133 -5.62 -0.91 -7.37
CA LYS A 133 -4.31 -0.22 -7.42
C LYS A 133 -4.42 1.29 -7.49
N LEU A 134 -5.57 1.84 -7.94
CA LEU A 134 -5.77 3.28 -8.06
C LEU A 134 -6.78 3.81 -7.03
N VAL A 135 -8.04 3.41 -7.16
CA VAL A 135 -9.18 4.02 -6.46
C VAL A 135 -9.13 3.73 -4.97
N ALA A 136 -8.81 2.50 -4.55
CA ALA A 136 -8.78 2.15 -3.13
C ALA A 136 -7.90 3.10 -2.30
N HIS A 137 -6.67 3.38 -2.77
CA HIS A 137 -5.75 4.26 -2.06
C HIS A 137 -6.25 5.71 -2.01
N ILE A 138 -6.72 6.22 -3.15
CA ILE A 138 -7.21 7.60 -3.30
C ILE A 138 -8.45 7.81 -2.44
N VAL A 139 -9.43 6.91 -2.52
CA VAL A 139 -10.68 7.00 -1.76
C VAL A 139 -10.42 6.92 -0.27
N THR A 140 -9.57 6.00 0.20
CA THR A 140 -9.21 5.94 1.62
C THR A 140 -8.62 7.27 2.09
N PHE A 141 -7.64 7.83 1.39
CA PHE A 141 -7.04 9.09 1.80
C PHE A 141 -8.02 10.26 1.76
N ILE A 142 -8.67 10.46 0.61
CA ILE A 142 -9.57 11.60 0.41
C ILE A 142 -10.75 11.52 1.36
N PHE A 143 -11.36 10.36 1.53
CA PHE A 143 -12.52 10.23 2.40
C PHE A 143 -12.16 10.41 3.88
N TYR A 144 -11.17 9.68 4.39
CA TYR A 144 -10.88 9.64 5.84
C TYR A 144 -10.00 10.77 6.36
N CYS A 145 -9.15 11.35 5.50
CA CYS A 145 -8.18 12.36 5.91
C CYS A 145 -8.51 13.76 5.36
N VAL A 146 -9.49 13.90 4.46
CA VAL A 146 -9.87 15.20 3.87
C VAL A 146 -11.37 15.46 4.01
N VAL A 147 -12.22 14.65 3.39
CA VAL A 147 -13.68 14.89 3.34
C VAL A 147 -14.30 14.76 4.71
N LEU A 148 -14.14 13.62 5.41
CA LEU A 148 -14.75 13.41 6.72
C LEU A 148 -14.33 14.50 7.73
N PRO A 149 -13.04 14.86 7.88
CA PRO A 149 -12.65 16.02 8.71
C PRO A 149 -13.24 17.36 8.25
N ALA A 150 -13.36 17.60 6.94
CA ALA A 150 -13.95 18.85 6.44
C ALA A 150 -15.44 18.98 6.76
N THR A 151 -16.18 17.87 6.84
CA THR A 151 -17.62 17.90 7.18
C THR A 151 -17.90 18.46 8.57
N VAL A 152 -16.95 18.36 9.50
CA VAL A 152 -17.05 19.00 10.82
C VAL A 152 -17.15 20.53 10.72
N LEU A 153 -16.54 21.13 9.68
CA LEU A 153 -16.54 22.57 9.47
C LEU A 153 -17.82 23.08 8.79
N VAL A 154 -18.65 22.17 8.25
CA VAL A 154 -19.86 22.48 7.51
C VAL A 154 -21.02 21.70 8.14
N PRO A 155 -21.68 22.23 9.17
CA PRO A 155 -22.64 21.50 9.98
C PRO A 155 -23.88 21.01 9.21
N GLU A 156 -24.13 21.54 8.02
CA GLU A 156 -25.21 21.12 7.12
C GLU A 156 -24.92 19.78 6.43
N VAL A 157 -23.66 19.31 6.41
CA VAL A 157 -23.29 18.07 5.74
C VAL A 157 -23.38 16.89 6.69
N GLU A 158 -24.43 16.09 6.53
CA GLU A 158 -24.56 14.82 7.24
C GLU A 158 -23.89 13.68 6.46
N VAL A 159 -22.90 13.04 7.10
CA VAL A 159 -22.23 11.88 6.53
C VAL A 159 -23.02 10.61 6.87
N PRO A 160 -23.43 9.79 5.89
CA PRO A 160 -24.16 8.57 6.16
C PRO A 160 -23.33 7.56 6.97
N LYS A 161 -23.85 7.14 8.14
CA LYS A 161 -23.17 6.19 9.05
C LYS A 161 -22.82 4.85 8.39
N TRP A 162 -23.65 4.37 7.47
CA TRP A 162 -23.40 3.12 6.75
C TRP A 162 -22.10 3.19 5.92
N GLY A 163 -21.82 4.34 5.31
CA GLY A 163 -20.62 4.56 4.50
C GLY A 163 -19.39 4.87 5.35
N ALA A 164 -19.54 5.71 6.37
CA ALA A 164 -18.41 6.17 7.19
C ALA A 164 -17.99 5.18 8.29
N VAL A 165 -18.91 4.32 8.77
CA VAL A 165 -18.66 3.45 9.93
C VAL A 165 -18.89 1.98 9.61
N TYR A 166 -20.04 1.61 9.02
CA TYR A 166 -20.40 0.19 8.89
C TYR A 166 -19.57 -0.53 7.82
N ILE A 167 -19.56 -0.05 6.58
CA ILE A 167 -18.75 -0.62 5.49
C ILE A 167 -17.26 -0.74 5.89
N PRO A 168 -16.62 0.31 6.42
CA PRO A 168 -15.20 0.27 6.75
C PRO A 168 -14.90 -0.66 7.92
N SER A 169 -15.79 -0.73 8.92
CA SER A 169 -15.65 -1.68 10.02
C SER A 169 -15.74 -3.11 9.53
N ILE A 170 -16.69 -3.42 8.64
CA ILE A 170 -16.81 -4.75 8.04
C ILE A 170 -15.54 -5.10 7.25
N ILE A 171 -15.08 -4.21 6.37
CA ILE A 171 -13.84 -4.42 5.59
C ILE A 171 -12.64 -4.64 6.52
N THR A 172 -12.54 -3.85 7.59
CA THR A 172 -11.45 -3.94 8.55
C THR A 172 -11.47 -5.27 9.32
N ILE A 173 -12.64 -5.71 9.76
CA ILE A 173 -12.81 -7.01 10.42
C ILE A 173 -12.45 -8.15 9.46
N LEU A 174 -12.93 -8.09 8.21
CA LEU A 174 -12.60 -9.10 7.19
C LEU A 174 -11.09 -9.18 6.93
N ASN A 175 -10.39 -8.05 6.87
CA ASN A 175 -8.93 -8.02 6.76
C ASN A 175 -8.25 -8.63 8.01
N ALA A 176 -8.75 -8.30 9.20
CA ALA A 176 -8.17 -8.76 10.46
C ALA A 176 -8.35 -10.25 10.73
N VAL A 177 -9.40 -10.89 10.17
CA VAL A 177 -9.62 -12.34 10.27
C VAL A 177 -8.44 -13.14 9.70
N GLY A 178 -7.72 -12.60 8.70
CA GLY A 178 -6.51 -13.23 8.16
C GLY A 178 -5.35 -13.28 9.16
N THR A 179 -5.36 -12.46 10.22
CA THR A 179 -4.26 -12.29 11.17
C THR A 179 -4.73 -12.22 12.63
N PRO A 180 -5.35 -13.29 13.18
CA PRO A 180 -5.95 -13.27 14.51
C PRO A 180 -4.96 -12.93 15.63
N ARG A 181 -3.68 -13.29 15.47
CA ARG A 181 -2.61 -12.97 16.44
C ARG A 181 -2.36 -11.47 16.60
N SER A 182 -2.62 -10.69 15.55
CA SER A 182 -2.38 -9.24 15.52
C SER A 182 -3.66 -8.41 15.73
N PHE A 183 -4.78 -9.05 16.09
CA PHE A 183 -6.07 -8.37 16.28
C PHE A 183 -6.01 -7.25 17.33
N HIS A 184 -5.19 -7.41 18.39
CA HIS A 184 -4.95 -6.36 19.39
C HIS A 184 -4.34 -5.06 18.82
N LEU A 185 -3.82 -5.09 17.59
CA LEU A 185 -3.24 -3.94 16.89
C LEU A 185 -4.22 -3.26 15.92
N LEU A 186 -5.48 -3.70 15.85
CA LEU A 186 -6.45 -3.25 14.85
C LEU A 186 -6.59 -1.73 14.75
N VAL A 187 -6.75 -1.06 15.90
CA VAL A 187 -6.90 0.40 15.94
C VAL A 187 -5.64 1.08 15.42
N PHE A 188 -4.45 0.64 15.84
CA PHE A 188 -3.19 1.18 15.36
C PHE A 188 -2.99 0.93 13.86
N TRP A 189 -3.43 -0.24 13.38
CA TRP A 189 -3.37 -0.61 11.96
C TRP A 189 -4.25 0.31 11.11
N ILE A 190 -5.49 0.60 11.52
CA ILE A 190 -6.37 1.56 10.83
C ILE A 190 -5.72 2.93 10.72
N LEU A 191 -5.25 3.47 11.86
CA LEU A 191 -4.61 4.79 11.90
C LEU A 191 -3.36 4.82 11.00
N PHE A 192 -2.56 3.75 11.03
CA PHE A 192 -1.37 3.58 10.21
C PHE A 192 -1.69 3.50 8.72
N GLU A 193 -2.70 2.71 8.32
CA GLU A 193 -3.14 2.60 6.92
C GLU A 193 -3.70 3.93 6.40
N ASN A 194 -4.38 4.72 7.25
CA ASN A 194 -4.82 6.06 6.89
C ASN A 194 -3.64 7.02 6.64
N VAL A 195 -2.57 6.97 7.43
CA VAL A 195 -1.33 7.72 7.12
C VAL A 195 -0.71 7.21 5.83
N MET A 196 -0.65 5.90 5.64
CA MET A 196 -0.05 5.30 4.44
C MET A 196 -0.85 5.58 3.16
N SER A 197 -2.17 5.77 3.27
CA SER A 197 -3.02 6.13 2.14
C SER A 197 -2.60 7.45 1.49
N LEU A 198 -2.06 8.42 2.25
CA LEU A 198 -1.46 9.65 1.71
C LEU A 198 -0.29 9.32 0.77
N HIS A 199 0.64 8.47 1.23
CA HIS A 199 1.82 8.09 0.45
C HIS A 199 1.46 7.31 -0.80
N ARG A 200 0.53 6.35 -0.66
CA ARG A 200 0.05 5.55 -1.79
C ARG A 200 -0.68 6.42 -2.80
N THR A 201 -1.55 7.33 -2.35
CA THR A 201 -2.26 8.31 -3.19
C THR A 201 -1.29 9.18 -3.98
N LYS A 202 -0.31 9.80 -3.29
CA LYS A 202 0.73 10.61 -3.95
C LYS A 202 1.50 9.78 -4.99
N ALA A 203 1.89 8.56 -4.65
CA ALA A 203 2.61 7.66 -5.54
C ALA A 203 1.76 7.25 -6.76
N THR A 204 0.47 6.98 -6.57
CA THR A 204 -0.48 6.66 -7.64
C THR A 204 -0.60 7.82 -8.64
N PHE A 205 -0.76 9.06 -8.17
CA PHE A 205 -0.80 10.23 -9.07
C PHE A 205 0.52 10.43 -9.82
N ILE A 206 1.65 10.27 -9.13
CA ILE A 206 2.98 10.31 -9.75
C ILE A 206 3.08 9.28 -10.88
N GLY A 207 2.64 8.04 -10.64
CA GLY A 207 2.66 6.97 -11.64
C GLY A 207 1.72 7.22 -12.83
N LEU A 208 0.50 7.74 -12.59
CA LEU A 208 -0.48 8.04 -13.65
C LEU A 208 -0.05 9.22 -14.54
N LEU A 209 0.65 10.20 -13.96
CA LEU A 209 1.11 11.40 -14.66
C LEU A 209 2.53 11.26 -15.23
N GLU A 210 3.19 10.13 -14.99
CA GLU A 210 4.61 9.91 -15.34
C GLU A 210 5.55 11.03 -14.82
N ALA A 211 5.24 11.60 -13.65
CA ALA A 211 5.95 12.76 -13.10
C ALA A 211 7.15 12.38 -12.22
N GLY A 212 8.36 12.89 -12.50
CA GLY A 212 9.50 12.78 -11.57
C GLY A 212 9.96 11.33 -11.29
N ARG A 213 9.93 10.89 -10.02
CA ARG A 213 10.56 9.66 -9.48
C ARG A 213 9.89 8.33 -9.89
N VAL A 214 9.19 8.30 -11.01
CA VAL A 214 8.35 7.15 -11.43
C VAL A 214 9.14 5.87 -11.66
N ASN A 215 10.36 6.00 -12.19
CA ASN A 215 11.26 4.89 -12.46
C ASN A 215 12.32 4.68 -11.36
N GLU A 216 12.19 5.38 -10.24
CA GLU A 216 13.20 5.31 -9.19
C GLU A 216 13.06 4.00 -8.40
N TRP A 217 14.06 3.13 -8.56
CA TRP A 217 14.16 1.89 -7.83
C TRP A 217 15.17 2.03 -6.68
N ILE A 218 14.68 2.46 -5.52
CA ILE A 218 15.46 2.38 -4.28
C ILE A 218 15.29 0.97 -3.71
N VAL A 219 16.42 0.29 -3.51
CA VAL A 219 16.45 -1.05 -2.92
C VAL A 219 15.96 -0.94 -1.48
N THR A 220 15.00 -1.78 -1.13
CA THR A 220 14.53 -1.90 0.25
C THR A 220 15.58 -2.66 1.03
N GLU A 221 16.28 -1.96 1.92
CA GLU A 221 17.27 -2.59 2.80
C GLU A 221 16.59 -3.63 3.71
N LYS A 222 17.18 -4.81 3.73
CA LYS A 222 16.82 -5.94 4.59
C LYS A 222 17.88 -6.04 5.69
N LEU A 223 17.46 -6.04 6.95
CA LEU A 223 18.37 -6.08 8.10
C LEU A 223 18.70 -7.50 8.55
N GLY A 224 17.98 -8.52 8.09
CA GLY A 224 18.23 -9.93 8.40
C GLY A 224 19.64 -10.38 8.03
N ASP A 225 20.19 -9.88 6.92
CA ASP A 225 21.55 -10.18 6.47
C ASP A 225 22.65 -9.38 7.20
N ALA A 226 22.30 -8.21 7.77
CA ALA A 226 23.26 -7.36 8.49
C ALA A 226 23.78 -7.99 9.79
N HIS A 227 23.11 -9.02 10.31
CA HIS A 227 23.58 -9.77 11.47
C HIS A 227 24.71 -10.76 11.13
N LYS A 228 24.84 -11.17 9.86
CA LYS A 228 25.96 -12.03 9.39
C LYS A 228 27.22 -11.23 9.05
N SER A 229 27.09 -9.97 8.62
CA SER A 229 28.24 -9.11 8.31
C SER A 229 28.86 -8.40 9.52
N LYS A 230 28.19 -8.41 10.69
CA LYS A 230 28.72 -7.84 11.95
C LYS A 230 29.92 -8.57 12.55
N ALA A 231 30.37 -9.69 11.99
CA ALA A 231 31.62 -10.33 12.38
C ALA A 231 32.88 -9.55 11.93
N ALA A 232 32.75 -8.54 11.06
CA ALA A 232 33.89 -7.79 10.54
C ALA A 232 33.58 -6.29 10.32
N ALA A 233 33.31 -5.51 11.37
CA ALA A 233 33.43 -4.04 11.29
C ALA A 233 33.59 -3.35 12.66
N LYS A 234 34.44 -2.32 12.66
CA LYS A 234 35.01 -1.56 13.79
C LYS A 234 33.98 -0.77 14.65
N ALA A 235 34.50 -0.35 15.81
CA ALA A 235 33.89 0.38 16.94
C ALA A 235 32.74 1.37 16.62
N PRO A 236 31.75 1.50 17.54
CA PRO A 236 30.55 2.33 17.31
C PRO A 236 30.89 3.81 17.40
N ARG A 237 30.69 4.57 16.31
CA ARG A 237 30.62 6.03 16.36
C ARG A 237 29.22 6.46 16.82
N LYS A 238 29.16 7.48 17.68
CA LYS A 238 27.93 8.04 18.26
C LYS A 238 26.90 8.36 17.16
N PRO A 239 25.60 8.05 17.36
CA PRO A 239 24.56 8.36 16.39
C PRO A 239 24.45 9.88 16.20
N ARG A 240 24.79 10.38 15.02
CA ARG A 240 24.47 11.78 14.65
C ARG A 240 22.97 11.87 14.39
N PHE A 241 22.23 12.35 15.38
CA PHE A 241 20.83 12.74 15.23
C PHE A 241 20.71 13.91 14.25
N ARG A 242 20.34 13.65 13.00
CA ARG A 242 19.90 14.69 12.06
C ARG A 242 18.39 14.79 12.09
N PHE A 243 17.87 15.66 12.96
CA PHE A 243 16.44 15.92 13.14
C PHE A 243 15.75 16.33 11.82
N GLY A 244 16.44 17.11 10.97
CA GLY A 244 15.90 17.58 9.69
C GLY A 244 15.67 16.51 8.62
N GLU A 245 16.43 15.41 8.61
CA GLU A 245 16.25 14.32 7.63
C GLU A 245 15.04 13.43 7.95
N ARG A 246 14.43 13.59 9.13
CA ARG A 246 13.29 12.80 9.62
C ARG A 246 11.96 13.53 9.58
N LEU A 247 11.96 14.83 9.31
CA LEU A 247 10.74 15.62 9.26
C LEU A 247 10.03 15.41 7.93
N HIS A 248 8.81 14.90 8.01
CA HIS A 248 7.97 14.67 6.86
C HIS A 248 6.83 15.70 6.84
N VAL A 249 7.10 16.81 6.14
CA VAL A 249 6.27 18.02 6.16
C VAL A 249 4.82 17.76 5.76
N LEU A 250 4.57 16.92 4.74
CA LEU A 250 3.20 16.63 4.29
C LEU A 250 2.36 15.98 5.38
N GLU A 251 2.94 15.02 6.11
CA GLU A 251 2.30 14.35 7.22
C GLU A 251 2.04 15.29 8.39
N LEU A 252 2.97 16.20 8.66
CA LEU A 252 2.78 17.25 9.67
C LEU A 252 1.67 18.22 9.27
N CYS A 253 1.58 18.62 8.00
CA CYS A 253 0.51 19.47 7.50
C CYS A 253 -0.86 18.80 7.60
N VAL A 254 -0.98 17.53 7.18
CA VAL A 254 -2.22 16.76 7.31
C VAL A 254 -2.57 16.54 8.79
N GLY A 255 -1.58 16.24 9.64
CA GLY A 255 -1.77 16.14 11.09
C GLY A 255 -2.29 17.43 11.72
N ALA A 256 -1.73 18.58 11.33
CA ALA A 256 -2.18 19.89 11.79
C ALA A 256 -3.61 20.21 11.33
N TYR A 257 -3.95 19.89 10.08
CA TYR A 257 -5.30 20.01 9.55
C TYR A 257 -6.31 19.15 10.34
N LEU A 258 -5.99 17.88 10.56
CA LEU A 258 -6.84 16.97 11.34
C LEU A 258 -7.00 17.42 12.80
N PHE A 259 -5.92 17.91 13.40
CA PHE A 259 -5.95 18.47 14.75
C PHE A 259 -6.85 19.70 14.84
N PHE A 260 -6.75 20.60 13.86
CA PHE A 260 -7.63 21.76 13.76
C PHE A 260 -9.10 21.36 13.64
N CYS A 261 -9.43 20.43 12.74
CA CYS A 261 -10.79 19.88 12.64
C CYS A 261 -11.26 19.23 13.94
N GLY A 262 -10.38 18.49 14.64
CA GLY A 262 -10.68 17.91 15.94
C GLY A 262 -11.01 18.94 17.01
N CYS A 263 -10.21 20.02 17.12
CA CYS A 263 -10.48 21.12 18.02
C CYS A 263 -11.82 21.81 17.69
N TYR A 264 -12.11 22.01 16.40
CA TYR A 264 -13.38 22.58 15.98
C TYR A 264 -14.57 21.68 16.37
N ASP A 265 -14.48 20.36 16.14
CA ASP A 265 -15.54 19.40 16.51
C ASP A 265 -15.79 19.37 18.02
N VAL A 266 -14.75 19.55 18.85
CA VAL A 266 -14.93 19.67 20.32
C VAL A 266 -15.74 20.91 20.69
N MET A 267 -15.50 22.03 20.01
CA MET A 267 -16.13 23.31 20.34
C MET A 267 -17.55 23.46 19.76
N PHE A 268 -17.79 22.93 18.56
CA PHE A 268 -19.00 23.20 17.78
C PHE A 268 -19.67 21.94 17.22
N GLY A 269 -19.02 20.78 17.32
CA GLY A 269 -19.47 19.53 16.72
C GLY A 269 -20.59 18.85 17.50
N LYS A 270 -21.45 18.14 16.77
CA LYS A 270 -22.56 17.35 17.33
C LYS A 270 -22.29 15.84 17.31
N ASN A 271 -21.40 15.39 16.42
CA ASN A 271 -21.22 13.97 16.09
C ASN A 271 -20.03 13.30 16.79
N HIS A 272 -19.28 14.04 17.63
CA HIS A 272 -18.17 13.54 18.43
C HIS A 272 -17.06 12.84 17.60
N TYR A 273 -16.83 13.30 16.36
CA TYR A 273 -15.77 12.80 15.50
C TYR A 273 -14.37 13.16 16.02
N PHE A 274 -14.25 14.10 16.95
CA PHE A 274 -12.98 14.53 17.54
C PHE A 274 -12.11 13.38 18.07
N ILE A 275 -12.71 12.29 18.59
CA ILE A 275 -11.96 11.12 19.09
C ILE A 275 -11.14 10.51 17.94
N TYR A 276 -11.80 10.26 16.81
CA TYR A 276 -11.16 9.76 15.62
C TYR A 276 -10.15 10.76 15.05
N LEU A 277 -10.52 12.04 14.96
CA LEU A 277 -9.67 13.09 14.39
C LEU A 277 -8.39 13.31 15.19
N PHE A 278 -8.46 13.33 16.52
CA PHE A 278 -7.27 13.43 17.36
C PHE A 278 -6.40 12.18 17.28
N ALA A 279 -6.99 10.98 17.32
CA ALA A 279 -6.23 9.74 17.14
C ALA A 279 -5.50 9.71 15.80
N GLN A 280 -6.17 10.16 14.73
CA GLN A 280 -5.59 10.26 13.38
C GLN A 280 -4.50 11.34 13.32
N ALA A 281 -4.72 12.52 13.90
CA ALA A 281 -3.72 13.59 13.97
C ALA A 281 -2.45 13.14 14.70
N ILE A 282 -2.60 12.45 15.85
CA ILE A 282 -1.49 11.87 16.60
C ILE A 282 -0.70 10.88 15.74
N ALA A 283 -1.38 9.99 15.00
CA ALA A 283 -0.71 9.04 14.11
C ALA A 283 0.09 9.76 13.00
N PHE A 284 -0.49 10.80 12.39
CA PHE A 284 0.20 11.64 11.41
C PHE A 284 1.41 12.38 11.99
N PHE A 285 1.32 12.90 13.21
CA PHE A 285 2.45 13.55 13.87
C PHE A 285 3.56 12.54 14.22
N ILE A 286 3.23 11.39 14.81
CA ILE A 286 4.21 10.34 15.13
C ILE A 286 4.99 9.91 13.88
N MET A 287 4.28 9.70 12.76
CA MET A 287 4.89 9.35 11.49
C MET A 287 5.65 10.54 10.88
N GLY A 288 5.11 11.77 11.00
CA GLY A 288 5.68 13.01 10.51
C GLY A 288 7.00 13.39 11.17
N PHE A 289 7.18 13.06 12.44
CA PHE A 289 8.46 13.21 13.16
C PHE A 289 9.42 12.01 12.96
N GLY A 290 8.95 10.94 12.30
CA GLY A 290 9.77 9.77 12.01
C GLY A 290 10.02 8.85 13.21
N TYR A 291 9.10 8.81 14.20
CA TYR A 291 9.22 7.97 15.40
C TYR A 291 8.76 6.51 15.21
N VAL A 292 8.71 6.00 13.97
CA VAL A 292 8.20 4.66 13.65
C VAL A 292 9.27 3.79 12.98
N GLY A 293 9.26 2.49 13.31
CA GLY A 293 10.21 1.51 12.79
C GLY A 293 11.52 1.49 13.57
N THR A 294 12.41 0.55 13.22
CA THR A 294 13.73 0.45 13.86
C THR A 294 14.59 1.65 13.48
N ILE A 295 15.18 2.29 14.48
CA ILE A 295 16.16 3.34 14.28
C ILE A 295 17.52 2.67 14.08
N VAL A 296 17.96 2.59 12.83
CA VAL A 296 19.33 2.18 12.52
C VAL A 296 20.22 3.40 12.64
N SER A 297 21.24 3.33 13.51
CA SER A 297 22.31 4.33 13.49
C SER A 297 23.09 4.13 12.20
N ASN A 298 23.14 5.14 11.33
CA ASN A 298 24.09 5.13 10.22
C ASN A 298 25.49 5.01 10.84
N SER A 299 26.20 3.94 10.50
CA SER A 299 27.62 3.74 10.79
C SER A 299 28.49 4.66 9.94
#